data_AF-A0AA89AYD0-F1
#
_entry.id   AF-A0AA89AYD0-F1
#
_cell.length_a   1.000
_cell.length_b   1.000
_cell.length_c   1.000
_cell.angle_alpha   90.00
_cell.angle_beta   90.00
_cell.angle_gamma   90.00
#
_symmetry.space_group_name_H-M   'P 1'
#
loop_
_entity.id
_entity.type
_entity.pdbx_description
1 polymer ?
#
loop_
_entity_poly.entity_id
_entity_poly.type
_entity_poly.pdbx_seq_one_letter_code
_entity_poly.pdbx_strand_id
1 'polypeptide(L)'
;MKMNDKRESTSTHTSTTDTSYAAAAAAAAATNPPLSKTVIKALVHYASNSNNTDRMSYTDIKQISDVLRQCNSPCNFLVFGLTPETLLWKALNHNGRTVFIDENRYYAAYMEEKFPEIEAYDVQYTTKISELNELLGTVREQVHNECRPVQNLLFSDCKLGLNDLPNQLYELEWDVILVDGPRGYWPEGPGRMAAVFTAGVLARSKKGGNHKTHVFVHDFNREVEKVSSDEFLCKENLVKSKDLLGHFVLGKMDANSVQFCRNHTSSS
;
A
#
# COMPACT_ATOMS: atom_id res chain seq x y z
N MET A 1 12.24 36.42 -69.76
CA MET A 1 12.46 35.79 -71.09
C MET A 1 12.29 34.29 -70.92
N LYS A 2 11.62 33.67 -71.89
CA LYS A 2 10.99 32.34 -71.95
C LYS A 2 11.66 31.13 -71.25
N MET A 3 10.76 30.23 -70.83
CA MET A 3 10.89 28.80 -70.54
C MET A 3 11.99 28.06 -71.33
N ASN A 4 12.62 27.08 -70.69
CA ASN A 4 12.45 25.71 -71.16
C ASN A 4 12.71 24.65 -70.09
N ASP A 5 11.84 23.66 -70.19
CA ASP A 5 11.57 22.47 -69.38
C ASP A 5 12.54 21.34 -69.77
N LYS A 6 12.94 20.52 -68.80
CA LYS A 6 13.31 19.11 -69.04
C LYS A 6 13.17 18.30 -67.76
N ARG A 7 12.00 17.67 -67.65
CA ARG A 7 11.71 16.49 -66.83
C ARG A 7 12.72 15.38 -67.08
N GLU A 8 13.17 14.74 -66.00
CA GLU A 8 13.70 13.39 -66.02
C GLU A 8 12.86 12.55 -65.02
N SER A 9 12.40 11.40 -65.50
CA SER A 9 11.40 10.56 -64.87
C SER A 9 12.08 9.34 -64.26
N THR A 10 11.93 9.13 -62.95
CA THR A 10 12.39 7.92 -62.27
C THR A 10 11.21 7.22 -61.60
N SER A 11 10.99 5.99 -62.06
CA SER A 11 9.90 5.09 -61.69
C SER A 11 9.99 4.65 -60.24
N THR A 12 8.89 4.83 -59.50
CA THR A 12 8.64 4.29 -58.17
C THR A 12 8.28 2.80 -58.26
N HIS A 13 9.17 1.93 -57.78
CA HIS A 13 8.81 0.55 -57.45
C HIS A 13 8.46 0.46 -55.97
N THR A 14 7.17 0.43 -55.69
CA THR A 14 6.59 0.18 -54.37
C THR A 14 6.62 -1.32 -54.10
N SER A 15 7.57 -1.80 -53.30
CA SER A 15 7.49 -3.13 -52.67
C SER A 15 6.76 -3.00 -51.35
N THR A 16 5.44 -3.15 -51.39
CA THR A 16 4.57 -3.37 -50.23
C THR A 16 4.43 -4.87 -50.00
N THR A 17 5.12 -5.41 -49.01
CA THR A 17 4.77 -6.63 -48.26
C THR A 17 5.75 -6.77 -47.09
N ASP A 18 5.25 -7.20 -45.93
CA ASP A 18 5.98 -7.54 -44.69
C ASP A 18 5.98 -6.52 -43.53
N THR A 19 4.93 -5.70 -43.39
CA THR A 19 4.67 -4.96 -42.14
C THR A 19 3.56 -5.55 -41.26
N SER A 20 2.86 -6.59 -41.70
CA SER A 20 1.73 -7.17 -40.96
C SER A 20 2.09 -8.24 -39.92
N TYR A 21 3.30 -8.82 -39.98
CA TYR A 21 3.75 -9.84 -39.01
C TYR A 21 4.54 -9.27 -37.82
N ALA A 22 5.10 -8.06 -37.95
CA ALA A 22 5.84 -7.41 -36.85
C ALA A 22 4.91 -6.74 -35.83
N ALA A 23 3.69 -6.35 -36.23
CA ALA A 23 2.73 -5.68 -35.34
C ALA A 23 1.99 -6.65 -34.39
N ALA A 24 1.90 -7.93 -34.73
CA ALA A 24 1.27 -8.95 -33.88
C ALA A 24 2.17 -9.40 -32.71
N ALA A 25 3.48 -9.17 -32.80
CA ALA A 25 4.45 -9.51 -31.75
C ALA A 25 4.57 -8.43 -30.64
N ALA A 26 4.05 -7.22 -30.86
CA ALA A 26 4.18 -6.10 -29.94
C ALA A 26 2.96 -5.90 -29.00
N ALA A 27 1.89 -6.69 -29.16
CA ALA A 27 0.64 -6.54 -28.41
C ALA A 27 0.38 -7.66 -27.38
N ALA A 28 1.32 -8.59 -27.20
CA ALA A 28 1.42 -9.34 -25.96
C ALA A 28 2.35 -8.54 -25.05
N ALA A 29 1.80 -7.60 -24.29
CA ALA A 29 2.51 -7.07 -23.13
C ALA A 29 3.02 -8.31 -22.36
N ALA A 30 4.34 -8.47 -22.29
CA ALA A 30 4.96 -9.61 -21.66
C ALA A 30 4.62 -9.57 -20.17
N THR A 31 3.46 -10.10 -19.81
CA THR A 31 3.13 -10.40 -18.42
C THR A 31 4.10 -11.47 -18.02
N ASN A 32 5.13 -11.10 -17.25
CA ASN A 32 6.05 -12.07 -16.70
C ASN A 32 5.23 -13.14 -15.97
N PRO A 33 5.56 -14.44 -16.09
CA PRO A 33 4.80 -15.46 -15.41
C PRO A 33 4.83 -15.22 -13.89
N PRO A 34 3.76 -15.58 -13.15
CA PRO A 34 3.77 -15.50 -11.70
C PRO A 34 4.96 -16.22 -11.09
N LEU A 35 5.47 -15.73 -9.96
CA LEU A 35 6.56 -16.40 -9.26
C LEU A 35 6.18 -17.84 -8.89
N SER A 36 7.12 -18.77 -9.12
CA SER A 36 6.90 -20.16 -8.74
C SER A 36 6.76 -20.30 -7.22
N LYS A 37 5.94 -21.27 -6.78
CA LYS A 37 5.77 -21.57 -5.35
C LYS A 37 7.10 -21.89 -4.65
N THR A 38 8.05 -22.50 -5.36
CA THR A 38 9.37 -22.82 -4.82
C THR A 38 10.19 -21.57 -4.55
N VAL A 39 10.18 -20.60 -5.48
CA VAL A 39 10.86 -19.31 -5.29
C VAL A 39 10.24 -18.54 -4.13
N ILE A 40 8.92 -18.46 -4.05
CA ILE A 40 8.22 -17.81 -2.93
C ILE A 40 8.62 -18.45 -1.59
N LYS A 41 8.59 -19.78 -1.51
CA LYS A 41 8.99 -20.51 -0.29
C LYS A 41 10.44 -20.23 0.11
N ALA A 42 11.36 -20.19 -0.86
CA ALA A 42 12.77 -19.89 -0.61
C ALA A 42 12.94 -18.44 -0.08
N LEU A 43 12.29 -17.46 -0.73
CA LEU A 43 12.33 -16.06 -0.29
C LEU A 43 11.82 -15.90 1.15
N VAL A 44 10.65 -16.49 1.47
CA VAL A 44 10.09 -16.47 2.83
C VAL A 44 11.01 -17.17 3.82
N HIS A 45 11.57 -18.33 3.46
CA HIS A 45 12.49 -19.07 4.32
C HIS A 45 13.73 -18.24 4.65
N TYR A 46 14.44 -17.71 3.66
CA TYR A 46 15.68 -16.97 3.92
C TYR A 46 15.44 -15.63 4.62
N ALA A 47 14.38 -14.89 4.28
CA ALA A 47 14.05 -13.64 4.96
C ALA A 47 13.76 -13.87 6.47
N SER A 48 12.96 -14.90 6.77
CA SER A 48 12.59 -15.27 8.14
C SER A 48 13.72 -15.93 8.96
N ASN A 49 14.85 -16.27 8.33
CA ASN A 49 16.03 -16.84 8.99
C ASN A 49 17.25 -15.90 8.96
N SER A 50 17.04 -14.61 8.68
CA SER A 50 18.11 -13.62 8.74
C SER A 50 18.59 -13.36 10.18
N ASN A 51 19.82 -12.88 10.32
CA ASN A 51 20.41 -12.51 11.62
C ASN A 51 19.97 -11.12 12.10
N ASN A 52 19.06 -10.45 11.39
CA ASN A 52 18.53 -9.15 11.79
C ASN A 52 17.64 -9.32 13.02
N THR A 53 17.80 -8.43 14.00
CA THR A 53 17.02 -8.45 15.25
C THR A 53 15.59 -7.98 15.06
N ASP A 54 15.38 -7.01 14.16
CA ASP A 54 14.08 -6.37 13.93
C ASP A 54 13.35 -6.98 12.71
N ARG A 55 13.47 -8.29 12.53
CA ARG A 55 12.85 -9.01 11.41
C ARG A 55 11.48 -9.56 11.77
N MET A 56 10.60 -9.67 10.77
CA MET A 56 9.35 -10.40 10.94
C MET A 56 9.58 -11.91 11.13
N SER A 57 8.66 -12.55 11.85
CA SER A 57 8.65 -14.00 12.03
C SER A 57 8.30 -14.73 10.72
N TYR A 58 8.67 -16.00 10.61
CA TYR A 58 8.25 -16.83 9.46
C TYR A 58 6.72 -16.86 9.33
N THR A 59 5.99 -16.95 10.45
CA THR A 59 4.53 -16.97 10.44
C THR A 59 3.97 -15.69 9.85
N ASP A 60 4.49 -14.53 10.25
CA ASP A 60 3.98 -13.22 9.84
C ASP A 60 4.25 -12.98 8.36
N ILE A 61 5.49 -13.22 7.93
CA ILE A 61 5.86 -13.13 6.52
C ILE A 61 5.00 -14.06 5.66
N LYS A 62 4.79 -15.30 6.11
CA LYS A 62 4.00 -16.28 5.37
C LYS A 62 2.55 -15.83 5.20
N GLN A 63 1.94 -15.21 6.22
CA GLN A 63 0.55 -14.73 6.14
C GLN A 63 0.39 -13.66 5.06
N ILE A 64 1.30 -12.68 5.02
CA ILE A 64 1.29 -11.62 4.01
C ILE A 64 1.58 -12.21 2.62
N SER A 65 2.59 -13.08 2.51
CA SER A 65 2.96 -13.77 1.26
C SER A 65 1.82 -14.59 0.67
N ASP A 66 1.05 -15.29 1.51
CA ASP A 66 -0.09 -16.09 1.05
C ASP A 66 -1.21 -15.21 0.46
N VAL A 67 -1.42 -14.00 0.99
CA VAL A 67 -2.38 -13.03 0.44
C VAL A 67 -1.87 -12.42 -0.86
N LEU A 68 -0.60 -11.96 -0.91
CA LEU A 68 -0.01 -11.42 -2.14
C LEU A 68 -0.06 -12.42 -3.30
N ARG A 69 0.19 -13.72 -3.02
CA ARG A 69 0.11 -14.79 -4.03
C ARG A 69 -1.31 -15.00 -4.59
N GLN A 70 -2.34 -14.68 -3.82
CA GLN A 70 -3.75 -14.82 -4.20
C GLN A 70 -4.34 -13.52 -4.75
N CYS A 71 -3.59 -12.42 -4.68
CA CYS A 71 -4.02 -11.12 -5.16
C CYS A 71 -4.10 -11.13 -6.70
N ASN A 72 -5.12 -10.45 -7.24
CA ASN A 72 -5.23 -10.30 -8.69
C ASN A 72 -4.09 -9.41 -9.20
N SER A 73 -3.54 -9.71 -10.36
CA SER A 73 -2.47 -8.90 -10.97
C SER A 73 -3.07 -7.85 -11.91
N PRO A 74 -2.61 -6.58 -11.85
CA PRO A 74 -1.63 -6.05 -10.91
C PRO A 74 -2.22 -5.86 -9.51
N CYS A 75 -1.46 -6.26 -8.48
CA CYS A 75 -1.84 -6.08 -7.08
C CYS A 75 -1.21 -4.78 -6.54
N ASN A 76 -2.05 -3.86 -6.05
CA ASN A 76 -1.59 -2.62 -5.43
C ASN A 76 -1.30 -2.89 -3.94
N PHE A 77 -0.02 -2.84 -3.58
CA PHE A 77 0.46 -3.08 -2.22
C PHE A 77 1.08 -1.81 -1.63
N LEU A 78 0.46 -1.26 -0.58
CA LEU A 78 1.01 -0.15 0.19
C LEU A 78 1.69 -0.67 1.44
N VAL A 79 2.90 -0.19 1.74
CA VAL A 79 3.63 -0.52 2.96
C VAL A 79 4.00 0.76 3.68
N PHE A 80 3.50 0.96 4.89
CA PHE A 80 4.04 1.97 5.81
C PHE A 80 5.23 1.33 6.52
N GLY A 81 6.43 1.89 6.36
CA GLY A 81 7.70 1.45 6.90
C GLY A 81 8.65 0.86 5.85
N LEU A 82 9.88 1.37 5.80
CA LEU A 82 11.02 0.72 5.15
C LEU A 82 11.73 -0.17 6.17
N THR A 83 11.53 -1.47 6.04
CA THR A 83 12.04 -2.48 6.98
C THR A 83 13.04 -3.43 6.30
N PRO A 84 13.68 -4.35 7.04
CA PRO A 84 14.53 -5.38 6.42
C PRO A 84 13.82 -6.20 5.34
N GLU A 85 12.49 -6.32 5.39
CA GLU A 85 11.67 -7.04 4.42
C GLU A 85 11.30 -6.21 3.17
N THR A 86 11.75 -4.96 3.04
CA THR A 86 11.40 -4.08 1.89
C THR A 86 11.59 -4.77 0.52
N LEU A 87 12.76 -5.38 0.30
CA LEU A 87 13.04 -6.10 -0.95
C LEU A 87 12.20 -7.37 -1.10
N LEU A 88 11.87 -8.03 0.02
CA LEU A 88 10.99 -9.19 0.02
C LEU A 88 9.59 -8.80 -0.44
N TRP A 89 9.03 -7.70 0.06
CA TRP A 89 7.72 -7.20 -0.32
C TRP A 89 7.66 -6.82 -1.80
N LYS A 90 8.70 -6.15 -2.30
CA LYS A 90 8.82 -5.86 -3.73
C LYS A 90 8.88 -7.14 -4.57
N ALA A 91 9.67 -8.13 -4.16
CA ALA A 91 9.81 -9.38 -4.88
C ALA A 91 8.53 -10.23 -4.86
N LEU A 92 7.89 -10.38 -3.70
CA LEU A 92 6.68 -11.20 -3.54
C LEU A 92 5.48 -10.62 -4.29
N ASN A 93 5.39 -9.30 -4.41
CA ASN A 93 4.37 -8.63 -5.22
C ASN A 93 4.75 -8.54 -6.70
N HIS A 94 5.23 -9.65 -7.27
CA HIS A 94 5.66 -9.71 -8.66
C HIS A 94 4.51 -9.37 -9.62
N ASN A 95 4.78 -8.54 -10.64
CA ASN A 95 3.78 -7.94 -11.54
C ASN A 95 2.74 -7.04 -10.87
N GLY A 96 2.90 -6.70 -9.59
CA GLY A 96 2.12 -5.70 -8.90
C GLY A 96 2.87 -4.38 -8.78
N ARG A 97 2.22 -3.40 -8.14
CA ARG A 97 2.85 -2.16 -7.70
C ARG A 97 2.99 -2.21 -6.19
N THR A 98 4.20 -2.02 -5.69
CA THR A 98 4.48 -1.88 -4.26
C THR A 98 5.01 -0.49 -3.99
N VAL A 99 4.38 0.23 -3.06
CA VAL A 99 4.78 1.58 -2.65
C VAL A 99 5.11 1.57 -1.17
N PHE A 100 6.23 2.18 -0.79
CA PHE A 100 6.70 2.28 0.58
C PHE A 100 6.58 3.72 1.09
N ILE A 101 6.12 3.89 2.32
CA ILE A 101 5.99 5.18 2.99
C ILE A 101 6.77 5.15 4.30
N ASP A 102 7.79 5.98 4.48
CA ASP A 102 8.63 5.97 5.69
C ASP A 102 8.69 7.34 6.38
N GLU A 103 9.02 7.38 7.67
CA GLU A 103 9.23 8.65 8.38
C GLU A 103 10.57 9.33 8.05
N ASN A 104 11.53 8.62 7.43
CA ASN A 104 12.88 9.10 7.22
C ASN A 104 13.18 9.34 5.74
N ARG A 105 13.08 10.61 5.31
CA ARG A 105 13.42 11.08 3.96
C ARG A 105 14.79 10.64 3.44
N TYR A 106 15.80 10.59 4.30
CA TYR A 106 17.15 10.21 3.89
C TYR A 106 17.23 8.70 3.64
N TYR A 107 16.50 7.92 4.43
CA TYR A 107 16.46 6.48 4.26
C TYR A 107 15.63 6.08 3.03
N ALA A 108 14.52 6.77 2.77
CA ALA A 108 13.76 6.61 1.53
C ALA A 108 14.63 6.89 0.29
N ALA A 109 15.28 8.07 0.24
CA ALA A 109 16.18 8.42 -0.86
C ALA A 109 17.33 7.42 -1.03
N TYR A 110 17.94 6.96 0.08
CA TYR A 110 18.98 5.93 0.05
C TYR A 110 18.48 4.61 -0.55
N MET A 111 17.27 4.19 -0.19
CA MET A 111 16.68 2.94 -0.69
C MET A 111 16.40 3.01 -2.19
N GLU A 112 15.89 4.14 -2.69
CA GLU A 112 15.65 4.35 -4.13
C GLU A 112 16.96 4.44 -4.93
N GLU A 113 18.00 5.09 -4.39
CA GLU A 113 19.32 5.15 -5.04
C GLU A 113 19.95 3.76 -5.16
N LYS A 114 19.85 2.96 -4.08
CA LYS A 114 20.47 1.63 -4.02
C LYS A 114 19.67 0.57 -4.79
N PHE A 115 18.35 0.69 -4.81
CA PHE A 115 17.43 -0.27 -5.43
C PHE A 115 16.43 0.50 -6.32
N PRO A 116 16.79 0.78 -7.59
CA PRO A 116 15.98 1.62 -8.48
C PRO A 116 14.55 1.10 -8.76
N GLU A 117 14.26 -0.15 -8.42
CA GLU A 117 12.94 -0.76 -8.51
C GLU A 117 12.02 -0.46 -7.32
N ILE A 118 12.56 0.10 -6.23
CA ILE A 118 11.81 0.53 -5.05
C ILE A 118 11.18 1.89 -5.32
N GLU A 119 9.89 1.98 -5.07
CA GLU A 119 9.14 3.24 -5.08
C GLU A 119 8.87 3.61 -3.62
N ALA A 120 9.58 4.61 -3.09
CA ALA A 120 9.48 5.01 -1.70
C ALA A 120 9.27 6.52 -1.55
N TYR A 121 8.42 6.90 -0.59
CA TYR A 121 8.18 8.30 -0.26
C TYR A 121 8.31 8.49 1.24
N ASP A 122 8.68 9.70 1.65
CA ASP A 122 8.62 10.10 3.05
C ASP A 122 7.32 10.84 3.38
N VAL A 123 6.91 10.72 4.64
CA VAL A 123 5.83 11.52 5.23
C VAL A 123 6.23 12.00 6.61
N GLN A 124 5.68 13.14 7.00
CA GLN A 124 5.88 13.70 8.33
C GLN A 124 4.81 13.21 9.29
N TYR A 125 5.17 12.28 10.17
CA TYR A 125 4.32 11.93 11.30
C TYR A 125 4.40 12.98 12.41
N THR A 126 3.26 13.58 12.75
CA THR A 126 3.16 14.64 13.77
C THR A 126 2.53 14.19 15.08
N THR A 127 2.05 12.94 15.15
CA THR A 127 1.47 12.32 16.33
C THR A 127 2.54 11.87 17.32
N LYS A 128 2.13 11.48 18.54
CA LYS A 128 3.00 10.82 19.51
C LYS A 128 2.27 9.67 20.19
N ILE A 129 3.00 8.62 20.57
CA ILE A 129 2.46 7.49 21.33
C ILE A 129 1.82 7.96 22.64
N SER A 130 2.46 8.91 23.34
CA SER A 130 1.94 9.49 24.59
C SER A 130 0.58 10.20 24.42
N GLU A 131 0.22 10.61 23.20
CA GLU A 131 -1.01 11.33 22.87
C GLU A 131 -2.17 10.40 22.47
N LEU A 132 -1.99 9.06 22.48
CA LEU A 132 -2.97 8.08 21.97
C LEU A 132 -4.41 8.39 22.42
N ASN A 133 -4.65 8.51 23.72
CA ASN A 133 -6.01 8.70 24.25
C ASN A 133 -6.63 10.03 23.83
N GLU A 134 -5.82 11.10 23.78
CA GLU A 134 -6.26 12.43 23.33
C GLU A 134 -6.61 12.43 21.83
N LEU A 135 -5.80 11.76 21.02
CA LEU A 135 -6.02 11.62 19.58
C LEU A 135 -7.30 10.85 19.28
N LEU A 136 -7.56 9.75 20.00
CA LEU A 136 -8.81 8.99 19.86
C LEU A 136 -10.02 9.83 20.28
N GLY A 137 -9.92 10.58 21.38
CA GLY A 137 -10.97 11.52 21.79
C GLY A 137 -11.27 12.56 20.70
N THR A 138 -10.22 13.18 20.17
CA THR A 138 -10.32 14.18 19.08
C THR A 138 -11.01 13.61 17.85
N VAL A 139 -10.64 12.41 17.40
CA VAL A 139 -11.27 11.77 16.23
C VAL A 139 -12.76 11.54 16.47
N ARG A 140 -13.15 11.02 17.65
CA ARG A 140 -14.55 10.76 18.00
C ARG A 140 -15.39 12.04 18.01
N GLU A 141 -14.83 13.15 18.49
CA GLU A 141 -15.50 14.45 18.49
C GLU A 141 -15.64 15.03 17.07
N GLN A 142 -14.62 14.83 16.23
CA GLN A 142 -14.57 15.44 14.90
C GLN A 142 -15.29 14.64 13.83
N VAL A 143 -15.58 13.34 14.05
CA VAL A 143 -16.06 12.36 13.05
C VAL A 143 -17.28 12.81 12.22
N HIS A 144 -18.07 13.77 12.67
CA HIS A 144 -19.21 14.29 11.90
C HIS A 144 -18.81 15.30 10.82
N ASN A 145 -17.64 15.91 10.92
CA ASN A 145 -17.11 16.91 10.00
C ASN A 145 -15.79 16.44 9.36
N GLU A 146 -14.83 16.05 10.19
CA GLU A 146 -13.45 15.67 9.84
C GLU A 146 -13.12 14.31 10.45
N CYS A 147 -11.99 13.69 10.11
CA CYS A 147 -11.60 12.37 10.64
C CYS A 147 -12.61 11.24 10.36
N ARG A 148 -13.32 11.30 9.23
CA ARG A 148 -14.34 10.32 8.84
C ARG A 148 -13.73 9.02 8.32
N PRO A 149 -14.45 7.89 8.42
CA PRO A 149 -14.03 6.62 7.82
C PRO A 149 -13.96 6.66 6.30
N VAL A 150 -14.70 7.57 5.66
CA VAL A 150 -14.63 7.87 4.23
C VAL A 150 -14.44 9.37 4.07
N GLN A 151 -13.28 9.78 3.56
CA GLN A 151 -12.92 11.18 3.40
C GLN A 151 -11.79 11.38 2.39
N ASN A 152 -11.60 12.63 1.98
CA ASN A 152 -10.44 13.02 1.18
C ASN A 152 -9.27 13.38 2.12
N LEU A 153 -8.30 12.47 2.24
CA LEU A 153 -7.13 12.67 3.08
C LEU A 153 -6.23 13.81 2.62
N LEU A 154 -6.17 14.11 1.31
CA LEU A 154 -5.32 15.19 0.77
C LEU A 154 -5.68 16.57 1.34
N PHE A 155 -6.94 16.77 1.71
CA PHE A 155 -7.45 18.03 2.28
C PHE A 155 -8.02 17.84 3.68
N SER A 156 -7.65 16.75 4.36
CA SER A 156 -8.12 16.45 5.70
C SER A 156 -7.33 17.27 6.72
N ASP A 157 -8.05 17.94 7.63
CA ASP A 157 -7.48 18.59 8.81
C ASP A 157 -7.36 17.61 10.01
N CYS A 158 -7.68 16.33 9.81
CA CYS A 158 -7.59 15.31 10.84
C CYS A 158 -6.13 15.09 11.26
N LYS A 159 -5.81 15.26 12.55
CA LYS A 159 -4.44 15.07 13.06
C LYS A 159 -3.87 13.66 12.82
N LEU A 160 -4.72 12.64 12.66
CA LEU A 160 -4.30 11.27 12.30
C LEU A 160 -4.22 11.01 10.79
N GLY A 161 -4.78 11.89 9.95
CA GLY A 161 -4.79 11.72 8.50
C GLY A 161 -3.44 12.15 7.91
N LEU A 162 -2.74 11.22 7.24
CA LEU A 162 -1.55 11.57 6.46
C LEU A 162 -1.99 12.26 5.17
N ASN A 163 -1.79 13.57 5.09
CA ASN A 163 -2.23 14.45 3.99
C ASN A 163 -1.08 14.89 3.04
N ASP A 164 0.13 14.37 3.26
CA ASP A 164 1.36 14.68 2.53
C ASP A 164 1.86 13.55 1.63
N LEU A 165 1.02 12.53 1.35
CA LEU A 165 1.34 11.52 0.35
C LEU A 165 1.27 12.12 -1.07
N PRO A 166 2.03 11.59 -2.04
CA PRO A 166 1.84 11.96 -3.44
C PRO A 166 0.38 11.79 -3.88
N ASN A 167 -0.20 12.82 -4.51
CA ASN A 167 -1.64 12.90 -4.83
C ASN A 167 -2.22 11.64 -5.47
N GLN A 168 -1.45 10.97 -6.33
CA GLN A 168 -1.86 9.73 -6.99
C GLN A 168 -2.17 8.58 -6.02
N LEU A 169 -1.52 8.53 -4.85
CA LEU A 169 -1.66 7.41 -3.90
C LEU A 169 -3.00 7.41 -3.16
N TYR A 170 -3.65 8.58 -3.04
CA TYR A 170 -5.01 8.68 -2.48
C TYR A 170 -6.08 8.11 -3.41
N GLU A 171 -5.77 8.02 -4.70
CA GLU A 171 -6.70 7.61 -5.76
C GLU A 171 -6.57 6.12 -6.12
N LEU A 172 -5.53 5.46 -5.63
CA LEU A 172 -5.30 4.04 -5.88
C LEU A 172 -6.25 3.17 -5.07
N GLU A 173 -6.77 2.13 -5.71
CA GLU A 173 -7.50 1.06 -5.06
C GLU A 173 -6.49 0.04 -4.51
N TRP A 174 -6.10 0.23 -3.26
CA TRP A 174 -5.16 -0.66 -2.57
C TRP A 174 -5.80 -2.03 -2.30
N ASP A 175 -5.15 -3.09 -2.75
CA ASP A 175 -5.57 -4.48 -2.49
C ASP A 175 -5.04 -4.97 -1.16
N VAL A 176 -3.79 -4.61 -0.86
CA VAL A 176 -3.09 -4.96 0.38
C VAL A 176 -2.45 -3.70 0.95
N ILE A 177 -2.57 -3.52 2.27
CA ILE A 177 -1.87 -2.50 3.02
C ILE A 177 -1.16 -3.19 4.19
N LEU A 178 0.13 -2.91 4.38
CA LEU A 178 0.90 -3.34 5.53
C LEU A 178 1.31 -2.10 6.33
N VAL A 179 0.96 -2.08 7.61
CA VAL A 179 1.41 -1.09 8.58
C VAL A 179 2.54 -1.69 9.41
N ASP A 180 3.78 -1.44 8.98
CA ASP A 180 5.00 -1.85 9.68
C ASP A 180 5.92 -0.70 10.12
N GLY A 181 5.43 0.53 9.99
CA GLY A 181 6.08 1.76 10.42
C GLY A 181 5.02 2.79 10.81
N PRO A 182 5.44 3.88 11.46
CA PRO A 182 6.80 4.21 11.85
C PRO A 182 7.28 3.43 13.09
N ARG A 183 8.56 3.58 13.46
CA ARG A 183 9.27 2.83 14.53
C ARG A 183 8.49 2.67 15.84
N GLY A 184 8.00 3.77 16.40
CA GLY A 184 7.12 3.74 17.58
C GLY A 184 7.70 3.08 18.85
N TYR A 185 9.00 3.21 19.13
CA TYR A 185 9.63 2.55 20.29
C TYR A 185 9.76 3.43 21.55
N TRP A 186 9.32 4.69 21.52
CA TRP A 186 9.35 5.61 22.67
C TRP A 186 8.12 6.52 22.70
N PRO A 187 7.71 7.02 23.89
CA PRO A 187 6.45 7.77 24.05
C PRO A 187 6.31 9.01 23.14
N GLU A 188 7.41 9.74 22.96
CA GLU A 188 7.42 10.97 22.13
C GLU A 188 7.57 10.70 20.62
N GLY A 189 7.65 9.43 20.22
CA GLY A 189 7.74 9.02 18.83
C GLY A 189 6.36 8.83 18.19
N PRO A 190 6.26 8.82 16.86
CA PRO A 190 4.97 8.95 16.16
C PRO A 190 3.97 7.82 16.36
N GLY A 191 4.43 6.61 16.69
CA GLY A 191 3.57 5.43 16.79
C GLY A 191 2.84 5.11 15.48
N ARG A 192 2.10 4.00 15.44
CA ARG A 192 1.42 3.55 14.21
C ARG A 192 -0.01 4.06 14.04
N MET A 193 -0.52 4.91 14.95
CA MET A 193 -1.90 5.42 14.93
C MET A 193 -2.28 6.07 13.59
N ALA A 194 -1.48 7.02 13.12
CA ALA A 194 -1.76 7.75 11.88
C ALA A 194 -1.73 6.83 10.65
N ALA A 195 -0.79 5.88 10.61
CA ALA A 195 -0.71 4.89 9.54
C ALA A 195 -1.92 3.93 9.56
N VAL A 196 -2.35 3.47 10.75
CA VAL A 196 -3.55 2.62 10.91
C VAL A 196 -4.82 3.37 10.50
N PHE A 197 -4.99 4.61 10.95
CA PHE A 197 -6.10 5.48 10.55
C PHE A 197 -6.14 5.67 9.03
N THR A 198 -5.01 6.07 8.44
CA THR A 198 -4.86 6.32 7.01
C THR A 198 -5.14 5.06 6.19
N ALA A 199 -4.60 3.90 6.60
CA ALA A 199 -4.90 2.61 5.97
C ALA A 199 -6.41 2.29 6.01
N GLY A 200 -7.05 2.55 7.14
CA GLY A 200 -8.49 2.38 7.32
C GLY A 200 -9.32 3.27 6.39
N VAL A 201 -8.93 4.54 6.21
CA VAL A 201 -9.63 5.48 5.31
C VAL A 201 -9.39 5.12 3.84
N LEU A 202 -8.16 4.82 3.45
CA LEU A 202 -7.82 4.41 2.08
C LEU A 202 -8.58 3.15 1.66
N ALA A 203 -8.64 2.13 2.53
CA ALA A 203 -9.35 0.89 2.26
C ALA A 203 -10.87 1.09 2.04
N ARG A 204 -11.46 2.10 2.70
CA ARG A 204 -12.91 2.38 2.68
C ARG A 204 -13.33 3.39 1.62
N SER A 205 -12.44 4.31 1.24
CA SER A 205 -12.73 5.44 0.35
C SER A 205 -12.62 5.11 -1.15
N LYS A 206 -12.52 3.83 -1.51
CA LYS A 206 -12.35 3.37 -2.90
C LYS A 206 -13.48 3.83 -3.81
N LYS A 207 -13.11 4.37 -4.98
CA LYS A 207 -14.08 4.92 -5.94
C LYS A 207 -14.85 3.81 -6.67
N GLY A 208 -14.17 2.76 -7.11
CA GLY A 208 -14.74 1.59 -7.79
C GLY A 208 -14.50 0.28 -7.05
N GLY A 209 -15.02 -0.80 -7.65
CA GLY A 209 -14.85 -2.18 -7.18
C GLY A 209 -15.63 -2.53 -5.91
N ASN A 210 -15.94 -3.83 -5.76
CA ASN A 210 -16.43 -4.42 -4.51
C ASN A 210 -15.37 -5.31 -3.85
N HIS A 211 -14.13 -5.26 -4.34
CA HIS A 211 -13.02 -6.02 -3.78
C HIS A 211 -12.70 -5.50 -2.38
N LYS A 212 -12.35 -6.40 -1.47
CA LYS A 212 -11.95 -6.05 -0.11
C LYS A 212 -10.44 -5.77 -0.06
N THR A 213 -10.04 -4.88 0.81
CA THR A 213 -8.62 -4.57 1.06
C THR A 213 -8.15 -5.36 2.27
N HIS A 214 -7.04 -6.07 2.13
CA HIS A 214 -6.36 -6.72 3.24
C HIS A 214 -5.48 -5.70 3.96
N VAL A 215 -5.70 -5.48 5.25
CA VAL A 215 -4.87 -4.59 6.07
C VAL A 215 -4.16 -5.42 7.12
N PHE A 216 -2.83 -5.38 7.10
CA PHE A 216 -1.97 -6.02 8.07
C PHE A 216 -1.37 -4.98 9.00
N VAL A 217 -1.40 -5.22 10.30
CA VAL A 217 -0.77 -4.38 11.31
C VAL A 217 0.24 -5.24 12.05
N HIS A 218 1.52 -4.90 11.93
CA HIS A 218 2.60 -5.59 12.65
C HIS A 218 2.83 -4.97 14.04
N ASP A 219 3.53 -5.66 14.93
CA ASP A 219 3.62 -5.37 16.38
C ASP A 219 2.25 -5.27 17.07
N PHE A 220 1.27 -6.05 16.60
CA PHE A 220 -0.12 -6.03 17.08
C PHE A 220 -0.30 -6.54 18.52
N ASN A 221 0.78 -6.86 19.22
CA ASN A 221 0.77 -7.14 20.66
C ASN A 221 0.82 -5.85 21.50
N ARG A 222 1.36 -4.75 20.96
CA ARG A 222 1.47 -3.43 21.60
C ARG A 222 0.11 -2.74 21.71
N GLU A 223 -0.04 -1.90 22.72
CA GLU A 223 -1.29 -1.21 23.04
C GLU A 223 -1.72 -0.24 21.92
N VAL A 224 -0.79 0.58 21.43
CA VAL A 224 -1.06 1.61 20.41
C VAL A 224 -1.66 0.97 19.16
N GLU A 225 -1.07 -0.12 18.67
CA GLU A 225 -1.54 -0.86 17.50
C GLU A 225 -2.90 -1.51 17.74
N LYS A 226 -3.09 -2.18 18.89
CA LYS A 226 -4.37 -2.80 19.24
C LYS A 226 -5.49 -1.79 19.31
N VAL A 227 -5.33 -0.74 20.11
CA VAL A 227 -6.37 0.25 20.36
C VAL A 227 -6.70 1.02 19.07
N SER A 228 -5.68 1.44 18.31
CA SER A 228 -5.91 2.14 17.04
C SER A 228 -6.60 1.25 16.00
N SER A 229 -6.23 -0.03 15.93
CA SER A 229 -6.86 -0.96 14.98
C SER A 229 -8.29 -1.30 15.39
N ASP A 230 -8.56 -1.47 16.68
CA ASP A 230 -9.92 -1.70 17.16
C ASP A 230 -10.82 -0.48 16.89
N GLU A 231 -10.28 0.74 17.01
CA GLU A 231 -11.02 1.97 16.69
C GLU A 231 -11.24 2.17 15.19
N PHE A 232 -10.19 1.98 14.37
CA PHE A 232 -10.21 2.41 12.96
C PHE A 232 -10.32 1.27 11.95
N LEU A 233 -9.92 0.05 12.27
CA LEU A 233 -10.07 -1.13 11.40
C LEU A 233 -11.22 -2.02 11.83
N CYS A 234 -11.62 -1.91 13.09
CA CYS A 234 -12.77 -2.55 13.71
C CYS A 234 -12.59 -4.06 13.91
N LYS A 235 -12.90 -4.51 15.13
CA LYS A 235 -12.73 -5.91 15.54
C LYS A 235 -13.57 -6.86 14.70
N GLU A 236 -14.73 -6.43 14.20
CA GLU A 236 -15.56 -7.22 13.29
C GLU A 236 -14.89 -7.53 11.93
N ASN A 237 -13.86 -6.77 11.55
CA ASN A 237 -13.08 -7.01 10.33
C ASN A 237 -11.80 -7.81 10.59
N LEU A 238 -11.48 -8.15 11.85
CA LEU A 238 -10.30 -8.95 12.20
C LEU A 238 -10.51 -10.41 11.75
N VAL A 239 -9.73 -10.84 10.77
CA VAL A 239 -9.74 -12.23 10.29
C VAL A 239 -8.91 -13.12 11.20
N LYS A 240 -7.75 -12.62 11.63
CA LYS A 240 -6.82 -13.38 12.45
C LYS A 240 -5.84 -12.46 13.16
N SER A 241 -5.47 -12.81 14.38
CA SER A 241 -4.31 -12.28 15.07
C SER A 241 -3.41 -13.46 15.45
N LYS A 242 -2.14 -13.44 15.02
CA LYS A 242 -1.16 -14.48 15.35
C LYS A 242 0.23 -13.87 15.41
N ASP A 243 1.01 -14.33 16.39
CA ASP A 243 2.34 -13.81 16.69
C ASP A 243 2.29 -12.29 16.89
N LEU A 244 2.90 -11.51 15.99
CA LEU A 244 2.89 -10.05 16.06
C LEU A 244 1.98 -9.39 15.02
N LEU A 245 1.22 -10.17 14.24
CA LEU A 245 0.46 -9.66 13.11
C LEU A 245 -1.06 -9.73 13.34
N GLY A 246 -1.71 -8.58 13.23
CA GLY A 246 -3.16 -8.47 13.06
C GLY A 246 -3.51 -8.40 11.57
N HIS A 247 -4.43 -9.26 11.12
CA HIS A 247 -4.92 -9.28 9.74
C HIS A 247 -6.41 -8.91 9.70
N PHE A 248 -6.70 -7.78 9.08
CA PHE A 248 -8.05 -7.24 8.87
C PHE A 248 -8.42 -7.30 7.39
N VAL A 249 -9.72 -7.40 7.09
CA VAL A 249 -10.22 -7.33 5.72
C VAL A 249 -11.38 -6.34 5.65
N LEU A 250 -11.12 -5.20 5.00
CA LEU A 250 -12.04 -4.05 4.96
C LEU A 250 -12.76 -3.99 3.62
N GLY A 251 -14.06 -3.69 3.67
CA GLY A 251 -14.85 -3.34 2.50
C GLY A 251 -14.94 -1.83 2.31
N LYS A 252 -15.39 -1.42 1.12
CA LYS A 252 -15.84 -0.05 0.87
C LYS A 252 -16.97 0.32 1.83
N MET A 253 -17.02 1.58 2.26
CA MET A 253 -18.09 2.12 3.09
C MET A 253 -18.84 3.24 2.37
N ASP A 254 -20.05 3.55 2.84
CA ASP A 254 -20.85 4.66 2.31
C ASP A 254 -20.13 5.99 2.60
N ALA A 255 -20.14 6.92 1.64
CA ALA A 255 -19.44 8.20 1.74
C ALA A 255 -19.97 9.10 2.87
N ASN A 256 -21.21 8.86 3.34
CA ASN A 256 -21.81 9.58 4.45
C ASN A 256 -21.62 8.86 5.80
N SER A 257 -20.82 7.80 5.84
CA SER A 257 -20.53 7.10 7.09
C SER A 257 -19.75 8.02 8.05
N VAL A 258 -20.26 8.14 9.26
CA VAL A 258 -19.66 8.94 10.37
C VAL A 258 -19.24 8.05 11.54
N GLN A 259 -19.13 6.75 11.33
CA GLN A 259 -18.70 5.77 12.32
C GLN A 259 -17.79 4.75 11.63
N PHE A 260 -16.64 4.45 12.22
CA PHE A 260 -15.71 3.45 11.68
C PHE A 260 -16.25 2.05 11.82
N CYS A 261 -16.75 1.73 13.01
CA CYS A 261 -17.17 0.40 13.41
C CYS A 261 -18.67 0.37 13.65
N ARG A 262 -19.29 -0.79 13.46
CA ARG A 262 -20.71 -0.93 13.74
C ARG A 262 -20.92 -0.79 15.24
N ASN A 263 -21.90 0.03 15.64
CA ASN A 263 -22.32 0.13 17.03
C ASN A 263 -22.59 -1.28 17.57
N HIS A 264 -21.76 -1.72 18.51
CA HIS A 264 -22.12 -2.78 19.44
C HIS A 264 -23.15 -2.23 20.43
N THR A 265 -24.34 -1.86 19.97
CA THR A 265 -25.50 -1.92 20.86
C THR A 265 -25.82 -3.39 21.06
N SER A 266 -25.21 -4.01 22.09
CA SER A 266 -25.59 -5.23 22.86
C SER A 266 -24.32 -6.02 23.27
N SER A 267 -24.11 -6.46 24.51
CA SER A 267 -25.03 -6.68 25.62
C SER A 267 -24.47 -6.19 26.96
N SER A 268 -25.39 -5.91 27.88
CA SER A 268 -25.19 -6.00 29.34
C SER A 268 -24.47 -7.28 29.77
#